data_AF-A0A851IEG8-F1
#
_entry.id   AF-A0A851IEG8-F1
#
_cell.length_a   1.000
_cell.length_b   1.000
_cell.length_c   1.000
_cell.angle_alpha   90.00
_cell.angle_beta   90.00
_cell.angle_gamma   90.00
#
_symmetry.space_group_name_H-M   'P 1'
#
loop_
_entity.id
_entity.type
_entity.pdbx_description
1 polymer ?
#
loop_
_entity_poly.entity_id
_entity_poly.type
_entity_poly.pdbx_seq_one_letter_code
_entity_poly.pdbx_strand_id
1 'polypeptide(L)' 'MDEQEKTVKRIKASILCNTEMSRRDFEFAKLNANLFKDIKFIKKRKAKKKWQRG' A
#
# COMPACT_ATOMS: atom_id res chain seq x y z
N MET A 1 -15.52 -13.80 3.13
CA MET A 1 -14.55 -12.69 2.96
C MET A 1 -14.62 -11.86 4.22
N ASP A 2 -13.79 -12.24 5.18
CA ASP A 2 -13.69 -11.61 6.49
C ASP A 2 -13.48 -10.11 6.35
N GLU A 3 -14.14 -9.34 7.20
CA GLU A 3 -14.13 -7.88 7.18
C GLU A 3 -12.72 -7.30 7.33
N GLN A 4 -11.85 -8.04 8.01
CA GLN A 4 -10.42 -7.75 8.14
C GLN A 4 -9.68 -7.87 6.80
N GLU A 5 -9.99 -8.87 5.98
CA GLU A 5 -9.34 -9.08 4.69
C GLU A 5 -9.66 -7.94 3.71
N LYS A 6 -10.91 -7.42 3.75
CA LYS A 6 -11.32 -6.25 2.98
C LYS A 6 -10.54 -5.00 3.40
N THR A 7 -10.34 -4.81 4.71
CA THR A 7 -9.58 -3.70 5.28
C THR A 7 -8.11 -3.75 4.85
N VAL A 8 -7.48 -4.93 4.96
CA VAL A 8 -6.09 -5.14 4.53
C VAL A 8 -5.93 -4.86 3.02
N LYS A 9 -6.85 -5.34 2.17
CA LYS A 9 -6.83 -5.07 0.73
C LYS A 9 -6.96 -3.57 0.42
N ARG A 10 -7.86 -2.86 1.11
CA ARG A 10 -8.04 -1.41 0.95
C ARG A 10 -6.76 -0.65 1.29
N ILE A 11 -6.19 -0.91 2.46
CA ILE A 11 -4.96 -0.24 2.93
C ILE A 11 -3.78 -0.56 2.01
N LYS A 12 -3.65 -1.82 1.56
CA LYS A 12 -2.60 -2.24 0.62
C LYS A 12 -2.69 -1.49 -0.71
N ALA A 13 -3.90 -1.27 -1.23
CA ALA A 13 -4.10 -0.46 -2.44
C ALA A 13 -3.75 1.01 -2.21
N SER A 14 -4.16 1.61 -1.09
CA SER A 14 -3.81 3.00 -0.74
C SER A 14 -2.31 3.21 -0.62
N ILE A 15 -1.60 2.29 0.05
CA ILE A 15 -0.13 2.32 0.19
C ILE A 15 0.55 2.20 -1.19
N LEU A 16 0.09 1.29 -2.05
CA LEU A 16 0.66 1.09 -3.38
C LEU A 16 0.47 2.33 -4.28
N CYS A 17 -0.68 2.98 -4.18
CA CYS A 17 -1.03 4.16 -4.95
C CYS A 17 -0.52 5.48 -4.33
N ASN A 18 0.14 5.44 -3.16
CA ASN A 18 0.49 6.62 -2.35
C ASN A 18 -0.70 7.57 -2.15
N THR A 19 -1.87 7.00 -1.88
CA THR A 19 -3.10 7.76 -1.61
C THR A 19 -3.20 8.06 -0.12
N GLU A 20 -3.88 9.15 0.22
CA GLU A 20 -4.12 9.53 1.61
C GLU A 20 -4.93 8.44 2.35
N MET A 21 -4.49 8.09 3.56
CA MET A 21 -5.11 7.06 4.37
C MET A 21 -5.78 7.69 5.59
N SER A 22 -6.90 7.13 6.04
CA SER A 22 -7.52 7.59 7.28
C SER A 22 -6.63 7.26 8.48
N ARG A 23 -6.75 8.02 9.57
CA ARG A 23 -5.98 7.75 10.81
C ARG A 23 -6.22 6.33 11.34
N ARG A 24 -7.45 5.81 11.21
CA ARG A 24 -7.79 4.44 11.60
C ARG A 24 -7.03 3.40 10.77
N ASP A 25 -6.98 3.60 9.46
CA ASP A 25 -6.23 2.74 8.55
C ASP A 25 -4.72 2.77 8.85
N PHE A 26 -4.19 3.95 9.20
CA PHE A 26 -2.78 4.10 9.59
C PHE A 26 -2.45 3.36 10.90
N GLU A 27 -3.24 3.54 11.95
CA GLU A 27 -3.03 2.83 13.23
C GLU A 27 -3.18 1.32 13.05
N PHE A 28 -4.14 0.88 12.23
CA PHE A 28 -4.31 -0.54 11.89
C PHE A 28 -3.06 -1.11 11.20
N ALA A 29 -2.52 -0.40 10.20
CA ALA A 29 -1.31 -0.80 9.50
C ALA A 29 -0.10 -0.84 10.44
N LYS A 30 -0.02 0.10 11.38
CA LYS A 30 1.04 0.17 12.39
C LYS A 30 1.00 -1.03 13.34
N LEU A 31 -0.17 -1.37 13.87
CA LEU A 31 -0.35 -2.53 14.76
C LEU A 31 -0.12 -3.86 14.02
N ASN A 32 -0.46 -3.91 12.72
CA ASN A 32 -0.40 -5.12 11.90
C ASN A 32 0.69 -5.06 10.82
N ALA A 33 1.85 -4.45 11.12
CA ALA A 33 2.93 -4.23 10.15
C ALA A 33 3.37 -5.51 9.42
N ASN A 34 3.28 -6.67 10.09
CA ASN A 34 3.61 -7.98 9.54
C ASN A 34 2.78 -8.33 8.29
N LEU A 35 1.53 -7.84 8.17
CA LEU A 35 0.66 -8.09 7.01
C LEU A 35 1.09 -7.30 5.76
N PHE A 36 1.88 -6.24 5.95
CA PHE A 36 2.29 -5.31 4.91
C PHE A 36 3.79 -5.44 4.57
N LYS A 37 4.52 -6.35 5.22
CA LYS A 37 5.98 -6.53 5.05
C LYS A 37 6.42 -6.80 3.61
N ASP A 38 5.57 -7.45 2.82
CA ASP A 38 5.86 -7.83 1.43
C ASP A 38 5.51 -6.73 0.42
N ILE A 39 4.93 -5.60 0.89
CA ILE A 39 4.62 -4.47 0.02
C ILE A 39 5.90 -3.70 -0.26
N LYS A 40 6.43 -3.91 -1.46
CA LYS A 40 7.51 -3.09 -1.99
C LYS A 40 6.93 -1.80 -2.54
N PHE A 41 7.23 -0.68 -1.89
CA PHE A 41 6.95 0.64 -2.45
C PHE A 41 7.59 0.74 -3.83
N ILE A 42 6.77 0.80 -4.88
CA ILE A 42 7.24 1.15 -6.21
C ILE A 42 7.59 2.63 -6.14
N LYS A 43 8.84 2.95 -5.78
CA LYS A 43 9.34 4.34 -5.85
C LYS A 43 9.05 4.86 -7.26
N LYS A 44 8.26 5.94 -7.35
CA LYS A 44 7.83 6.64 -8.59
C LYS A 44 8.99 6.84 -9.61
N ARG A 45 10.24 6.91 -9.13
CA ARG A 45 11.46 6.99 -9.93
C ARG A 45 11.74 5.75 -10.80
N LYS A 46 11.41 4.52 -10.35
CA LYS A 46 11.55 3.28 -11.15
C LYS A 46 10.42 3.08 -12.15
N ALA A 47 9.22 3.60 -11.86
CA ALA A 47 8.09 3.59 -12.81
C ALA A 47 8.35 4.54 -13.99
N LYS A 48 8.83 5.77 -13.74
CA LYS A 48 9.22 6.70 -14.82
C LYS A 48 10.35 6.15 -15.70
N LYS A 49 11.34 5.44 -15.13
CA LYS A 49 12.45 4.86 -15.91
C LYS A 49 12.01 3.74 -16.88
N LYS A 50 10.86 3.09 -16.67
CA LYS A 50 10.29 2.13 -17.64
C LYS A 50 9.52 2.80 -18.78
N TRP A 51 9.11 4.07 -18.65
CA TRP A 51 8.37 4.81 -19.68
C TRP A 51 9.24 5.68 -20.59
N GLN A 52 10.56 5.71 -20.40
CA GLN A 52 11.51 6.37 -21.31
C GLN A 52 12.35 5.38 -22.13
N ARG A 53 11.87 4.13 -22.28
CA ARG A 53 12.40 3.17 -23.25
C ARG A 53 11.40 2.97 -24.38
N GLY A 54 10.94 4.09 -24.92
CA GLY A 54 10.28 4.20 -26.22
C GLY A 54 11.15 5.07 -27.08
#